data_AF-A0A1W5T530-F1
#
_entry.id   AF-A0A1W5T530-F1
#
_cell.length_a   1.000
_cell.length_b   1.000
_cell.length_c   1.000
_cell.angle_alpha   90.00
_cell.angle_beta   90.00
_cell.angle_gamma   90.00
#
_symmetry.space_group_name_H-M   'P 1'
#
loop_
_entity.id
_entity.type
_entity.pdbx_description
1 polymer ?
#
loop_
_entity_poly.entity_id
_entity_poly.type
_entity_poly.pdbx_seq_one_letter_code
_entity_poly.pdbx_strand_id
1 'polypeptide(L)'
;MVILIALTGSCWLRMDCSGMEVATEIVNAFVVNFQKNHWILEKYQRIRHCQCDIPIQKEREAKSRVRPHWILDPMGDWYVRWLAVSTIPVIYNWIILVGRWSFTDLQSHYLSVWLFLDYLSDLIYLLNMAVRFNTGYLEQGILVTDRWQIAARYARSHGFKLDVLSLLPTELLYLHFGVHSPAVRLNRLLPVRCLLEFLQRLETRVFYPNTYRVLRTSAILVASIHWNACAYFALSRHIGFGQDPWVYPNISDPDNARLRHQYLYSFYFSTLILSTIGNIPKPVREEEFLFVMVDFLIAVLVFASIVGNMESIISNLDKAARSVFPDHQLIRDYLRSQRVNSELQQRVTDWSQHLHLYKKVTNERQILQLLPDKLQAEVTACVHLQTLRKVQLFQSCDQRVLHQLVMRLQPQVFSPGDYVCRKGDIGRAMYIVQDGRLAVVTDDGLTQLAVLEAGNYFGEISILNIAGSK
;
A
#
# COMPACT_ATOMS: atom_id res chain seq x y z
N MET A 1 6.54 -12.44 13.87
CA MET A 1 6.47 -13.92 13.76
C MET A 1 5.62 -14.53 14.89
N VAL A 2 5.72 -14.08 16.14
CA VAL A 2 4.93 -14.63 17.27
C VAL A 2 3.48 -14.10 17.34
N ILE A 3 3.20 -12.89 16.83
CA ILE A 3 1.85 -12.27 16.94
C ILE A 3 0.88 -12.75 15.83
N LEU A 4 1.38 -13.25 14.69
CA LEU A 4 0.52 -13.84 13.65
C LEU A 4 -0.03 -15.24 14.04
N ILE A 5 0.59 -15.88 15.05
CA ILE A 5 0.24 -17.23 15.51
C ILE A 5 -0.96 -17.23 16.46
N ALA A 6 -1.27 -16.09 17.10
CA ALA A 6 -2.34 -15.99 18.09
C ALA A 6 -3.75 -15.72 17.50
N LEU A 7 -3.85 -15.32 16.23
CA LEU A 7 -5.11 -14.87 15.62
C LEU A 7 -5.97 -16.00 15.00
N THR A 8 -5.54 -17.26 15.05
CA THR A 8 -6.28 -18.41 14.46
C THR A 8 -6.86 -19.36 15.51
N GLY A 9 -7.33 -18.83 16.63
CA GLY A 9 -7.95 -19.61 17.72
C GLY A 9 -9.42 -19.90 17.46
N SER A 10 -9.75 -20.87 16.59
CA SER A 10 -11.07 -21.57 16.59
C SER A 10 -11.17 -22.79 15.65
N CYS A 11 -10.12 -23.18 14.91
CA CYS A 11 -10.25 -24.27 13.91
C CYS A 11 -9.07 -25.27 13.96
N TRP A 12 -8.73 -25.77 15.15
CA TRP A 12 -7.51 -26.58 15.36
C TRP A 12 -7.73 -28.08 15.61
N LEU A 13 -8.92 -28.63 15.33
CA LEU A 13 -9.16 -30.08 15.47
C LEU A 13 -9.16 -30.87 14.17
N ARG A 14 -8.89 -30.23 13.02
CA ARG A 14 -8.68 -30.93 11.75
C ARG A 14 -8.05 -29.99 10.74
N MET A 15 -6.74 -30.04 10.54
CA MET A 15 -6.11 -29.80 9.23
C MET A 15 -4.58 -29.98 9.32
N ASP A 16 -4.10 -30.77 8.37
CA ASP A 16 -2.72 -31.23 8.16
C ASP A 16 -1.71 -30.09 7.90
N CYS A 17 -0.43 -30.46 8.01
CA CYS A 17 0.87 -29.76 7.86
C CYS A 17 1.07 -28.64 6.80
N SER A 18 0.02 -28.12 6.16
CA SER A 18 0.08 -27.10 5.11
C SER A 18 0.27 -25.65 5.58
N GLY A 19 0.05 -25.34 6.86
CA GLY A 19 0.10 -23.95 7.37
C GLY A 19 1.51 -23.35 7.51
N MET A 20 2.53 -24.18 7.66
CA MET A 20 3.93 -23.74 7.83
C MET A 20 4.62 -23.46 6.48
N GLU A 21 4.09 -24.02 5.39
CA GLU A 21 4.53 -23.72 4.02
C GLU A 21 4.09 -22.33 3.57
N VAL A 22 2.89 -21.86 3.96
CA VAL A 22 2.36 -20.55 3.53
C VAL A 22 3.13 -19.36 4.11
N ALA A 23 3.54 -19.40 5.38
CA ALA A 23 4.32 -18.32 5.99
C ALA A 23 5.74 -18.24 5.41
N THR A 24 6.32 -19.40 5.09
CA THR A 24 7.63 -19.52 4.43
C THR A 24 7.51 -19.13 2.95
N GLU A 25 6.40 -19.41 2.27
CA GLU A 25 6.07 -18.94 0.93
C GLU A 25 5.83 -17.43 0.87
N ILE A 26 5.31 -16.77 1.91
CA ILE A 26 5.11 -15.31 1.92
C ILE A 26 6.45 -14.57 2.10
N VAL A 27 7.33 -15.08 2.96
CA VAL A 27 8.69 -14.53 3.14
C VAL A 27 9.57 -14.87 1.94
N ASN A 28 9.47 -16.09 1.40
CA ASN A 28 10.12 -16.45 0.14
C ASN A 28 9.51 -15.68 -1.03
N ALA A 29 8.21 -15.38 -1.06
CA ALA A 29 7.62 -14.48 -2.05
C ALA A 29 8.14 -13.05 -1.86
N PHE A 30 8.50 -12.61 -0.66
CA PHE A 30 9.13 -11.31 -0.42
C PHE A 30 10.57 -11.25 -0.94
N VAL A 31 11.38 -12.28 -0.69
CA VAL A 31 12.78 -12.36 -1.14
C VAL A 31 12.88 -12.70 -2.64
N VAL A 32 12.08 -13.66 -3.13
CA VAL A 32 12.00 -14.06 -4.53
C VAL A 32 11.30 -13.00 -5.38
N ASN A 33 10.33 -12.22 -4.88
CA ASN A 33 9.82 -11.06 -5.64
C ASN A 33 10.81 -9.91 -5.69
N PHE A 34 11.68 -9.74 -4.69
CA PHE A 34 12.73 -8.74 -4.77
C PHE A 34 13.76 -9.07 -5.87
N GLN A 35 14.01 -10.36 -6.15
CA GLN A 35 14.79 -10.81 -7.32
C GLN A 35 13.99 -10.84 -8.64
N LYS A 36 12.69 -11.19 -8.64
CA LYS A 36 11.82 -11.11 -9.84
C LYS A 36 11.58 -9.67 -10.31
N ASN A 37 11.93 -8.67 -9.51
CA ASN A 37 11.92 -7.26 -9.93
C ASN A 37 12.90 -6.97 -11.07
N HIS A 38 13.87 -7.83 -11.37
CA HIS A 38 14.72 -7.65 -12.57
C HIS A 38 13.92 -7.79 -13.88
N TRP A 39 12.93 -8.70 -13.93
CA TRP A 39 12.07 -8.88 -15.11
C TRP A 39 11.04 -7.75 -15.27
N ILE A 40 10.53 -7.21 -14.15
CA ILE A 40 9.64 -6.04 -14.16
C ILE A 40 10.43 -4.79 -14.54
N LEU A 41 11.67 -4.62 -14.06
CA LEU A 41 12.58 -3.54 -14.46
C LEU A 41 12.94 -3.63 -15.95
N GLU A 42 13.16 -4.83 -16.51
CA GLU A 42 13.34 -5.03 -17.95
C GLU A 42 12.09 -4.64 -18.75
N LYS A 43 10.89 -4.95 -18.25
CA LYS A 43 9.62 -4.55 -18.89
C LYS A 43 9.38 -3.03 -18.76
N TYR A 44 9.77 -2.43 -17.64
CA TYR A 44 9.73 -0.99 -17.38
C TYR A 44 10.76 -0.23 -18.23
N GLN A 45 11.93 -0.82 -18.49
CA GLN A 45 12.92 -0.32 -19.46
C GLN A 45 12.43 -0.46 -20.90
N ARG A 46 11.70 -1.54 -21.23
CA ARG A 46 11.05 -1.71 -22.55
C ARG A 46 9.93 -0.69 -22.80
N ILE A 47 9.16 -0.32 -21.76
CA ILE A 47 8.16 0.77 -21.84
C ILE A 47 8.85 2.13 -22.00
N ARG A 48 10.02 2.35 -21.37
CA ARG A 48 10.86 3.54 -21.63
C ARG A 48 11.33 3.67 -23.09
N HIS A 49 11.44 2.55 -23.82
CA HIS A 49 11.74 2.55 -25.26
C HIS A 49 10.53 2.80 -26.17
N CYS A 50 9.31 2.82 -25.65
CA CYS A 50 8.17 3.42 -26.36
C CYS A 50 8.27 4.93 -26.18
N GLN A 51 9.22 5.50 -26.91
CA GLN A 51 9.55 6.91 -26.93
C GLN A 51 8.42 7.68 -27.62
N CYS A 52 7.34 7.94 -26.87
CA CYS A 52 6.52 9.11 -27.13
C CYS A 52 7.37 10.28 -26.62
N ASP A 53 8.10 10.94 -27.54
CA ASP A 53 8.78 12.21 -27.26
C ASP A 53 7.71 13.28 -27.02
N ILE A 54 7.23 13.38 -25.77
CA ILE A 54 6.16 14.31 -25.41
C ILE A 54 6.78 15.67 -25.03
N PRO A 55 6.36 16.80 -25.64
CA PRO A 55 6.83 18.15 -25.32
C PRO A 55 6.61 18.58 -23.85
N ILE A 56 5.79 17.85 -23.09
CA ILE A 56 5.52 18.06 -21.66
C ILE A 56 6.81 17.96 -20.82
N GLN A 57 7.78 17.14 -21.21
CA GLN A 57 9.02 16.98 -20.44
C GLN A 57 9.89 18.25 -20.51
N LYS A 58 9.97 18.88 -21.68
CA LYS A 58 10.62 20.20 -21.86
C LYS A 58 9.89 21.31 -21.10
N GLU A 59 8.57 21.26 -21.00
CA GLU A 59 7.78 22.26 -20.27
C GLU A 59 7.91 22.11 -18.74
N ARG A 60 8.01 20.86 -18.24
CA ARG A 60 8.27 20.55 -16.83
C ARG A 60 9.69 20.96 -16.42
N GLU A 61 10.66 20.75 -17.30
CA GLU A 61 12.04 21.21 -17.14
C GLU A 61 12.16 22.74 -17.24
N ALA A 62 11.38 23.40 -18.10
CA ALA A 62 11.35 24.87 -18.19
C ALA A 62 10.75 25.53 -16.94
N LYS A 63 9.68 24.95 -16.37
CA LYS A 63 9.07 25.44 -15.10
C LYS A 63 9.92 25.13 -13.86
N SER A 64 10.88 24.20 -13.92
CA SER A 64 11.79 23.96 -12.79
C SER A 64 12.90 25.02 -12.69
N ARG A 65 13.25 25.68 -13.80
CA ARG A 65 14.36 26.65 -13.89
C ARG A 65 14.09 28.03 -13.26
N VAL A 66 12.85 28.36 -12.90
CA VAL A 66 12.49 29.69 -12.32
C VAL A 66 12.25 29.62 -10.81
N ARG A 67 12.63 28.52 -10.14
CA ARG A 67 12.41 28.41 -8.69
C ARG A 67 13.58 29.06 -7.93
N PRO A 68 13.32 29.94 -6.96
CA PRO A 68 14.37 30.34 -6.02
C PRO A 68 14.88 29.08 -5.32
N HIS A 69 16.20 28.85 -5.36
CA HIS A 69 16.88 27.62 -4.93
C HIS A 69 16.59 27.17 -3.47
N TRP A 70 15.96 28.04 -2.69
CA TRP A 70 15.78 27.92 -1.25
C TRP A 70 14.34 27.57 -0.82
N ILE A 71 13.40 27.47 -1.74
CA ILE A 71 11.99 27.16 -1.41
C ILE A 71 11.68 25.74 -1.80
N LEU A 72 11.22 24.97 -0.82
CA LEU A 72 10.90 23.57 -1.01
C LEU A 72 9.46 23.39 -1.44
N ASP A 73 9.30 22.68 -2.55
CA ASP A 73 8.01 22.27 -3.04
C ASP A 73 7.45 21.16 -2.12
N PRO A 74 6.27 21.34 -1.50
CA PRO A 74 5.67 20.34 -0.62
C PRO A 74 5.31 19.03 -1.35
N MET A 75 5.28 19.02 -2.68
CA MET A 75 5.07 17.83 -3.50
C MET A 75 6.38 17.23 -4.03
N GLY A 76 7.51 17.91 -3.85
CA GLY A 76 8.80 17.50 -4.37
C GLY A 76 9.36 16.25 -3.67
N ASP A 77 10.13 15.45 -4.43
CA ASP A 77 10.77 14.25 -3.91
C ASP A 77 11.78 14.54 -2.80
N TRP A 78 12.44 15.70 -2.87
CA TRP A 78 13.38 16.14 -1.84
C TRP A 78 12.68 16.32 -0.48
N TYR A 79 11.52 16.99 -0.46
CA TYR A 79 10.77 17.19 0.78
C TYR A 79 10.34 15.86 1.40
N VAL A 80 9.90 14.89 0.59
CA VAL A 80 9.54 13.56 1.09
C VAL A 80 10.75 12.80 1.64
N ARG A 81 11.92 12.90 0.99
CA ARG A 81 13.17 12.32 1.52
C ARG A 81 13.57 12.97 2.86
N TRP A 82 13.49 14.30 2.94
CA TRP A 82 13.76 15.02 4.18
C TRP A 82 12.80 14.63 5.29
N LEU A 83 11.52 14.48 4.96
CA LEU A 83 10.49 14.05 5.88
C LEU A 83 10.78 12.63 6.39
N ALA A 84 11.24 11.71 5.53
CA ALA A 84 11.69 10.38 5.94
C ALA A 84 12.81 10.45 6.98
N VAL A 85 13.86 11.24 6.73
CA VAL A 85 14.96 11.47 7.68
C VAL A 85 14.45 12.05 9.00
N SER A 86 13.53 13.01 8.92
CA SER A 86 12.93 13.66 10.10
C SER A 86 12.02 12.73 10.91
N THR A 87 11.50 11.64 10.34
CA THR A 87 10.71 10.66 11.09
C THR A 87 11.53 9.67 11.91
N ILE A 88 12.79 9.43 11.54
CA ILE A 88 13.70 8.53 12.28
C ILE A 88 13.82 8.93 13.77
N PRO A 89 14.13 10.20 14.12
CA PRO A 89 14.19 10.60 15.52
C PRO A 89 12.82 10.52 16.22
N VAL A 90 11.70 10.70 15.52
CA VAL A 90 10.35 10.53 16.10
C VAL A 90 10.13 9.09 16.52
N ILE A 91 10.44 8.12 15.65
CA ILE A 91 10.31 6.69 15.94
C ILE A 91 11.28 6.29 17.07
N TYR A 92 12.52 6.80 17.02
CA TYR A 92 13.51 6.61 18.08
C TYR A 92 12.96 7.08 19.44
N ASN A 93 12.50 8.33 19.55
CA ASN A 93 11.98 8.87 20.80
C ASN A 93 10.70 8.13 21.26
N TRP A 94 9.80 7.76 20.34
CA TRP A 94 8.57 7.04 20.70
C TRP A 94 8.81 5.62 21.24
N ILE A 95 9.89 4.95 20.85
CA ILE A 95 10.19 3.58 21.31
C ILE A 95 11.21 3.63 22.44
N ILE A 96 12.37 4.25 22.20
CA ILE A 96 13.51 4.17 23.11
C ILE A 96 13.32 5.02 24.36
N LEU A 97 12.66 6.19 24.29
CA LEU A 97 12.48 7.05 25.47
C LEU A 97 11.58 6.38 26.52
N VAL A 98 10.49 5.76 26.10
CA VAL A 98 9.56 5.03 26.98
C VAL A 98 10.23 3.79 27.57
N GLY A 99 10.99 3.04 26.75
CA GLY A 99 11.81 1.94 27.23
C GLY A 99 12.86 2.37 28.28
N ARG A 100 13.56 3.48 28.05
CA ARG A 100 14.55 4.04 29.00
C ARG A 100 13.90 4.48 30.31
N TRP A 101 12.67 4.98 30.26
CA TRP A 101 11.93 5.41 31.45
C TRP A 101 11.58 4.23 32.36
N SER A 102 11.12 3.12 31.78
CA SER A 102 10.74 1.94 32.54
C SER A 102 11.94 1.08 32.97
N PHE A 103 12.87 0.81 32.04
CA PHE A 103 14.03 -0.06 32.27
C PHE A 103 15.28 0.79 32.58
N THR A 104 15.50 1.13 33.85
CA THR A 104 16.62 2.03 34.22
C THR A 104 18.01 1.48 33.92
N ASP A 105 18.18 0.17 33.89
CA ASP A 105 19.46 -0.47 33.56
C ASP A 105 19.88 -0.15 32.11
N LEU A 106 18.89 0.07 31.23
CA LEU A 106 19.14 0.52 29.87
C LEU A 106 19.74 1.93 29.84
N GLN A 107 19.27 2.83 30.71
CA GLN A 107 19.74 4.21 30.81
C GLN A 107 21.13 4.29 31.47
N SER A 108 21.39 3.50 32.53
CA SER A 108 22.65 3.57 33.29
C SER A 108 23.84 2.99 32.52
N HIS A 109 23.67 1.86 31.84
CA HIS A 109 24.78 1.19 31.14
C HIS A 109 25.30 1.93 29.90
N TYR A 110 24.45 2.70 29.21
CA TYR A 110 24.77 3.30 27.91
C TYR A 110 24.57 4.82 27.86
N LEU A 111 24.68 5.50 29.01
CA LEU A 111 24.35 6.92 29.17
C LEU A 111 24.99 7.81 28.08
N SER A 112 26.29 7.64 27.80
CA SER A 112 27.02 8.46 26.82
C SER A 112 26.47 8.32 25.41
N VAL A 113 26.10 7.10 25.00
CA VAL A 113 25.50 6.82 23.69
C VAL A 113 24.13 7.46 23.59
N TRP A 114 23.34 7.38 24.67
CA TRP A 114 22.01 7.99 24.70
C TRP A 114 22.07 9.50 24.58
N LEU A 115 22.95 10.16 25.33
CA LEU A 115 23.12 11.61 25.22
C LEU A 115 23.48 12.03 23.79
N PHE A 116 24.39 11.33 23.12
CA PHE A 116 24.74 11.61 21.74
C PHE A 116 23.53 11.49 20.79
N LEU A 117 22.78 10.39 20.87
CA LEU A 117 21.60 10.17 20.02
C LEU A 117 20.48 11.16 20.31
N ASP A 118 20.29 11.51 21.58
CA ASP A 118 19.31 12.47 22.06
C ASP A 118 19.58 13.87 21.47
N TYR A 119 20.81 14.37 21.57
CA TYR A 119 21.18 15.68 21.00
C TYR A 119 21.18 15.67 19.46
N LEU A 120 21.53 14.55 18.83
CA LEU A 120 21.39 14.38 17.39
C LEU A 120 19.93 14.46 16.95
N SER A 121 19.01 13.87 17.74
CA SER A 121 17.57 13.94 17.48
C SER A 121 17.03 15.37 17.58
N ASP A 122 17.46 16.12 18.60
CA ASP A 122 17.08 17.52 18.80
C ASP A 122 17.62 18.42 17.68
N LEU A 123 18.85 18.17 17.19
CA LEU A 123 19.40 18.85 16.02
C LEU A 123 18.52 18.62 14.77
N ILE A 124 18.09 17.38 14.52
CA ILE A 124 17.23 17.07 13.37
C ILE A 124 15.86 17.76 13.52
N TYR A 125 15.30 17.85 14.72
CA TYR A 125 14.05 18.59 14.96
C TYR A 125 14.19 20.10 14.70
N LEU A 126 15.30 20.70 15.10
CA LEU A 126 15.61 22.10 14.80
C LEU A 126 15.72 22.33 13.29
N LEU A 127 16.45 21.46 12.58
CA LEU A 127 16.56 21.52 11.13
C LEU A 127 15.19 21.33 10.45
N ASN A 128 14.35 20.42 10.95
CA ASN A 128 13.02 20.18 10.40
C ASN A 128 12.12 21.41 10.58
N MET A 129 12.20 22.09 11.72
CA MET A 129 11.50 23.36 11.94
C MET A 129 11.99 24.42 10.94
N ALA A 130 13.30 24.56 10.74
CA ALA A 130 13.87 25.50 9.75
C ALA A 130 13.46 25.17 8.30
N VAL A 131 13.35 23.89 7.95
CA VAL A 131 12.83 23.45 6.66
C VAL A 131 11.35 23.83 6.51
N ARG A 132 10.52 23.63 7.54
CA ARG A 132 9.09 24.00 7.52
C ARG A 132 8.86 25.50 7.32
N PHE A 133 9.75 26.36 7.82
CA PHE A 133 9.72 27.80 7.52
C PHE A 133 9.99 28.13 6.03
N ASN A 134 10.59 27.21 5.27
CA ASN A 134 10.94 27.38 3.85
C ASN A 134 10.11 26.48 2.91
N THR A 135 9.15 25.72 3.43
CA THR A 135 8.28 24.86 2.63
C THR A 135 7.07 25.65 2.14
N GLY A 136 6.89 25.70 0.82
CA GLY A 136 5.74 26.38 0.21
C GLY A 136 4.41 25.69 0.52
N TYR A 137 3.32 26.41 0.34
CA TYR A 137 1.96 25.87 0.45
C TYR A 137 1.17 26.15 -0.83
N LEU A 138 0.14 25.34 -1.07
CA LEU A 138 -0.77 25.51 -2.19
C LEU A 138 -1.95 26.38 -1.76
N GLU A 139 -2.17 27.47 -2.47
CA GLU A 139 -3.35 28.32 -2.35
C GLU A 139 -4.05 28.35 -3.70
N GLN A 140 -5.31 27.87 -3.74
CA GLN A 140 -6.09 27.73 -4.98
C GLN A 140 -5.37 26.95 -6.10
N GLY A 141 -4.50 26.00 -5.73
CA GLY A 141 -3.72 25.20 -6.68
C GLY A 141 -2.43 25.87 -7.19
N ILE A 142 -2.14 27.11 -6.78
CA ILE A 142 -0.89 27.80 -7.09
C ILE A 142 0.05 27.68 -5.89
N LEU A 143 1.32 27.36 -6.16
CA LEU A 143 2.34 27.29 -5.13
C LEU A 143 2.76 28.72 -4.73
N VAL A 144 2.48 29.10 -3.48
CA VAL A 144 2.94 30.37 -2.92
C VAL A 144 4.41 30.25 -2.54
N THR A 145 5.24 31.14 -3.08
CA THR A 145 6.70 31.16 -2.90
C THR A 145 7.18 32.34 -2.06
N ASP A 146 6.29 33.17 -1.53
CA ASP A 146 6.71 34.32 -0.73
C ASP A 146 7.07 33.90 0.70
N ARG A 147 8.34 34.11 1.10
CA ARG A 147 8.90 33.60 2.37
C ARG A 147 8.20 34.19 3.58
N TRP A 148 7.87 35.48 3.55
CA TRP A 148 7.20 36.14 4.67
C TRP A 148 5.81 35.57 4.89
N GLN A 149 5.09 35.29 3.80
CA GLN A 149 3.75 34.68 3.87
C GLN A 149 3.83 33.24 4.39
N ILE A 150 4.81 32.45 3.91
CA ILE A 150 5.06 31.08 4.40
C ILE A 150 5.37 31.09 5.90
N ALA A 151 6.34 31.92 6.32
CA ALA A 151 6.78 31.99 7.71
C ALA A 151 5.67 32.49 8.65
N ALA A 152 4.94 33.53 8.28
CA ALA A 152 3.82 34.04 9.07
C ALA A 152 2.69 33.01 9.22
N ARG A 153 2.38 32.28 8.15
CA ARG A 153 1.39 31.19 8.17
C ARG A 153 1.84 30.05 9.09
N TYR A 154 3.08 29.59 8.96
CA TYR A 154 3.61 28.53 9.81
C TYR A 154 3.68 28.96 11.28
N ALA A 155 4.17 30.16 11.58
CA ALA A 155 4.23 30.70 12.95
C ALA A 155 2.86 30.80 13.63
N ARG A 156 1.80 31.09 12.88
CA ARG A 156 0.42 31.12 13.41
C ARG A 156 -0.19 29.72 13.56
N SER A 157 0.35 28.73 12.86
CA SER A 157 -0.20 27.38 12.85
C SER A 157 -0.08 26.69 14.21
N HIS A 158 -1.03 25.81 14.54
CA HIS A 158 -0.88 24.88 15.66
C HIS A 158 0.32 23.94 15.47
N GLY A 159 0.81 23.78 14.23
CA GLY A 159 2.05 23.09 13.85
C GLY A 159 3.23 23.59 14.68
N PHE A 160 3.56 24.86 14.46
CA PHE A 160 4.67 25.53 15.10
C PHE A 160 4.61 25.50 16.64
N LYS A 161 3.41 25.66 17.23
CA LYS A 161 3.25 25.61 18.69
C LYS A 161 3.70 24.29 19.31
N LEU A 162 3.37 23.13 18.72
CA LEU A 162 3.86 21.85 19.26
C LEU A 162 5.33 21.60 18.90
N ASP A 163 5.81 22.11 17.76
CA ASP A 163 7.22 21.97 17.37
C ASP A 163 8.15 22.76 18.33
N VAL A 164 7.69 23.92 18.80
CA VAL A 164 8.38 24.67 19.87
C VAL A 164 8.27 23.96 21.21
N LEU A 165 7.09 23.44 21.55
CA LEU A 165 6.87 22.70 22.80
C LEU A 165 7.75 21.43 22.88
N SER A 166 7.95 20.75 21.75
CA SER A 166 8.81 19.56 21.69
C SER A 166 10.30 19.85 21.83
N LEU A 167 10.73 21.08 21.54
CA LEU A 167 12.11 21.54 21.62
C LEU A 167 12.41 22.37 22.87
N LEU A 168 11.46 22.54 23.78
CA LEU A 168 11.73 23.22 25.05
C LEU A 168 12.90 22.54 25.77
N PRO A 169 13.86 23.32 26.32
CA PRO A 169 15.06 22.81 26.97
C PRO A 169 14.75 22.29 28.37
N THR A 170 13.83 21.33 28.48
CA THR A 170 13.46 20.68 29.73
C THR A 170 14.65 19.98 30.38
N GLU A 171 15.70 19.67 29.61
CA GLU A 171 16.96 19.09 30.09
C GLU A 171 17.69 19.93 31.13
N LEU A 172 17.40 21.23 31.24
CA LEU A 172 17.90 22.03 32.37
C LEU A 172 17.47 21.45 33.72
N LEU A 173 16.36 20.70 33.76
CA LEU A 173 15.89 19.98 34.93
C LEU A 173 16.80 18.79 35.32
N TYR A 174 17.72 18.35 34.45
CA TYR A 174 18.76 17.38 34.85
C TYR A 174 19.64 17.89 35.98
N LEU A 175 19.78 19.20 36.14
CA LEU A 175 20.51 19.81 37.26
C LEU A 175 19.83 19.53 38.62
N HIS A 176 18.52 19.31 38.62
CA HIS A 176 17.74 19.05 39.84
C HIS A 176 17.45 17.56 40.05
N PHE A 177 17.04 16.84 38.99
CA PHE A 177 16.63 15.43 39.08
C PHE A 177 17.76 14.43 38.77
N GLY A 178 18.92 14.92 38.30
CA GLY A 178 20.06 14.10 37.89
C GLY A 178 19.96 13.58 36.46
N VAL A 179 21.10 13.30 35.84
CA VAL A 179 21.21 12.90 34.42
C VAL A 179 20.58 11.52 34.13
N HIS A 180 20.29 10.75 35.19
CA HIS A 180 19.69 9.43 35.10
C HIS A 180 18.15 9.43 34.97
N SER A 181 17.49 10.60 34.98
CA SER A 181 16.03 10.70 34.87
C SER A 181 15.55 10.98 33.43
N PRO A 182 15.30 9.98 32.56
CA PRO A 182 14.88 10.20 31.17
C PRO A 182 13.50 10.85 31.03
N ALA A 183 12.66 10.82 32.07
CA ALA A 183 11.31 11.41 32.08
C ALA A 183 11.28 12.92 31.76
N VAL A 184 12.39 13.62 32.01
CA VAL A 184 12.55 15.05 31.70
C VAL A 184 12.37 15.35 30.20
N ARG A 185 12.63 14.37 29.32
CA ARG A 185 12.54 14.55 27.85
C ARG A 185 11.19 14.15 27.24
N LEU A 186 10.14 13.90 28.02
CA LEU A 186 8.83 13.46 27.50
C LEU A 186 8.20 14.43 26.48
N ASN A 187 8.58 15.71 26.49
CA ASN A 187 8.17 16.68 25.47
C ASN A 187 8.59 16.27 24.04
N ARG A 188 9.61 15.41 23.87
CA ARG A 188 10.07 14.92 22.56
C ARG A 188 9.12 13.90 21.91
N LEU A 189 8.03 13.52 22.58
CA LEU A 189 6.98 12.65 22.03
C LEU A 189 5.92 13.42 21.21
N LEU A 190 5.87 14.75 21.37
CA LEU A 190 4.91 15.65 20.70
C LEU A 190 5.05 15.78 19.17
N PRO A 191 6.21 15.57 18.51
CA PRO A 191 6.37 15.67 17.05
C PRO A 191 5.63 14.60 16.21
N VAL A 192 4.62 13.92 16.75
CA VAL A 192 3.88 12.82 16.09
C VAL A 192 3.30 13.22 14.72
N ARG A 193 3.00 14.51 14.52
CA ARG A 193 2.47 15.03 13.25
C ARG A 193 3.43 14.83 12.08
N CYS A 194 4.74 14.90 12.32
CA CYS A 194 5.75 14.64 11.30
C CYS A 194 5.68 13.19 10.81
N LEU A 195 5.50 12.24 11.73
CA LEU A 195 5.33 10.83 11.41
C LEU A 195 4.03 10.57 10.64
N LEU A 196 2.91 11.16 11.08
CA LEU A 196 1.62 11.00 10.40
C LEU A 196 1.65 11.57 8.97
N GLU A 197 2.25 12.75 8.79
CA GLU A 197 2.43 13.37 7.47
C GLU A 197 3.25 12.46 6.55
N PHE A 198 4.37 11.92 7.05
CA PHE A 198 5.20 11.00 6.28
C PHE A 198 4.45 9.74 5.87
N LEU A 199 3.76 9.10 6.82
CA LEU A 199 3.06 7.86 6.57
C LEU A 199 1.92 8.02 5.56
N GLN A 200 1.24 9.17 5.55
CA GLN A 200 0.22 9.50 4.54
C GLN A 200 0.83 9.72 3.16
N ARG A 201 1.95 10.44 3.08
CA ARG A 201 2.64 10.69 1.79
C ARG A 201 3.22 9.41 1.21
N LEU A 202 3.80 8.57 2.06
CA LEU A 202 4.38 7.29 1.64
C LEU A 202 3.30 6.38 1.05
N GLU A 203 2.09 6.36 1.61
CA GLU A 203 0.97 5.55 1.10
C GLU A 203 0.68 5.83 -0.38
N THR A 204 0.72 7.09 -0.80
CA THR A 204 0.45 7.49 -2.19
C THR A 204 1.58 7.17 -3.17
N ARG A 205 2.78 6.86 -2.67
CA ARG A 205 3.99 6.63 -3.49
C ARG A 205 4.41 5.17 -3.57
N VAL A 206 3.89 4.32 -2.69
CA VAL A 206 4.19 2.89 -2.69
C VAL A 206 3.39 2.19 -3.79
N PHE A 207 4.06 1.31 -4.55
CA PHE A 207 3.44 0.52 -5.63
C PHE A 207 2.31 -0.40 -5.14
N TYR A 208 2.42 -0.90 -3.90
CA TYR A 208 1.47 -1.83 -3.27
C TYR A 208 0.84 -1.19 -2.02
N PRO A 209 -0.19 -0.33 -2.19
CA PRO A 209 -0.78 0.43 -1.08
C PRO A 209 -1.43 -0.48 -0.02
N ASN A 210 -2.04 -1.59 -0.42
CA ASN A 210 -2.68 -2.53 0.52
C ASN A 210 -1.67 -3.24 1.42
N THR A 211 -0.53 -3.68 0.88
CA THR A 211 0.56 -4.26 1.68
C THR A 211 1.13 -3.25 2.66
N TYR A 212 1.34 -2.00 2.20
CA TYR A 212 1.79 -0.92 3.07
C TYR A 212 0.81 -0.64 4.22
N ARG A 213 -0.51 -0.63 3.95
CA ARG A 213 -1.54 -0.47 4.99
C ARG A 213 -1.47 -1.55 6.06
N VAL A 214 -1.32 -2.83 5.66
CA VAL A 214 -1.17 -3.95 6.61
C VAL A 214 0.09 -3.79 7.46
N LEU A 215 1.23 -3.46 6.84
CA LEU A 215 2.49 -3.23 7.55
C LEU A 215 2.39 -2.06 8.54
N ARG A 216 1.78 -0.95 8.12
CA ARG A 216 1.54 0.22 8.98
C ARG A 216 0.70 -0.14 10.21
N THR A 217 -0.43 -0.81 10.01
CA THR A 217 -1.31 -1.23 11.11
C THR A 217 -0.60 -2.22 12.05
N SER A 218 0.20 -3.12 11.50
CA SER A 218 1.00 -4.09 12.28
C SER A 218 2.08 -3.39 13.12
N ALA A 219 2.72 -2.36 12.59
CA ALA A 219 3.71 -1.56 13.31
C ALA A 219 3.08 -0.79 14.48
N ILE A 220 1.88 -0.22 14.28
CA ILE A 220 1.12 0.46 15.36
C ILE A 220 0.75 -0.53 16.47
N LEU A 221 0.35 -1.76 16.12
CA LEU A 221 0.07 -2.82 17.11
C LEU A 221 1.32 -3.14 17.95
N VAL A 222 2.46 -3.40 17.30
CA VAL A 222 3.72 -3.71 18.01
C VAL A 222 4.16 -2.56 18.91
N ALA A 223 4.03 -1.31 18.45
CA ALA A 223 4.33 -0.13 19.26
C ALA A 223 3.40 -0.03 20.48
N SER A 224 2.10 -0.35 20.32
CA SER A 224 1.13 -0.36 21.43
C SER A 224 1.50 -1.41 22.48
N ILE A 225 1.86 -2.63 22.07
CA ILE A 225 2.35 -3.69 22.98
C ILE A 225 3.61 -3.23 23.72
N HIS A 226 4.54 -2.57 23.03
CA HIS A 226 5.76 -2.06 23.64
C HIS A 226 5.47 -1.00 24.72
N TRP A 227 4.59 -0.04 24.45
CA TRP A 227 4.19 0.97 25.42
C TRP A 227 3.52 0.36 26.65
N ASN A 228 2.62 -0.60 26.42
CA ASN A 228 1.96 -1.34 27.49
C ASN A 228 2.97 -2.13 28.35
N ALA A 229 3.96 -2.76 27.72
CA ALA A 229 5.01 -3.51 28.40
C ALA A 229 5.87 -2.61 29.28
N CYS A 230 6.20 -1.42 28.79
CA CYS A 230 6.92 -0.42 29.55
C CYS A 230 6.08 0.10 30.73
N ALA A 231 4.79 0.35 30.53
CA ALA A 231 3.89 0.78 31.60
C ALA A 231 3.74 -0.28 32.70
N TYR A 232 3.53 -1.55 32.33
CA TYR A 232 3.46 -2.68 33.25
C TYR A 232 4.74 -2.83 34.09
N PHE A 233 5.92 -2.76 33.45
CA PHE A 233 7.19 -2.88 34.17
C PHE A 233 7.43 -1.68 35.10
N ALA A 234 7.09 -0.47 34.66
CA ALA A 234 7.19 0.73 35.50
C ALA A 234 6.27 0.67 36.72
N LEU A 235 5.04 0.15 36.56
CA LEU A 235 4.11 -0.05 37.67
C LEU A 235 4.61 -1.14 38.62
N SER A 236 5.09 -2.27 38.10
CA SER A 236 5.69 -3.35 38.90
C SER A 236 6.87 -2.85 39.73
N ARG A 237 7.69 -1.94 39.18
CA ARG A 237 8.78 -1.29 39.91
C ARG A 237 8.26 -0.39 41.03
N HIS A 238 7.19 0.35 40.78
CA HIS A 238 6.62 1.28 41.75
C HIS A 238 6.01 0.55 42.96
N ILE A 239 5.32 -0.57 42.71
CA ILE A 239 4.75 -1.44 43.75
C ILE A 239 5.85 -2.21 44.49
N GLY A 240 6.84 -2.70 43.74
CA GLY A 240 7.96 -3.50 44.23
C GLY A 240 7.97 -4.88 43.58
N PHE A 241 9.14 -5.32 43.12
CA PHE A 241 9.27 -6.60 42.42
C PHE A 241 9.05 -7.80 43.35
N GLY A 242 8.29 -8.79 42.87
CA GLY A 242 8.01 -10.05 43.57
C GLY A 242 7.20 -9.91 44.87
N GLN A 243 6.50 -8.79 45.08
CA GLN A 243 5.62 -8.60 46.25
C GLN A 243 4.35 -9.46 46.17
N ASP A 244 3.87 -9.71 44.95
CA ASP A 244 2.70 -10.52 44.65
C ASP A 244 2.89 -11.29 43.32
N PRO A 245 1.98 -12.20 42.97
CA PRO A 245 2.10 -12.98 41.73
C PRO A 245 1.85 -12.20 40.43
N TRP A 246 1.31 -10.97 40.50
CA TRP A 246 0.96 -10.17 39.33
C TRP A 246 2.10 -9.27 38.85
N VAL A 247 2.81 -8.65 39.80
CA VAL A 247 3.99 -7.84 39.50
C VAL A 247 5.12 -8.69 38.92
N TYR A 248 6.05 -8.01 38.27
CA TYR A 248 7.25 -8.65 37.74
C TYR A 248 7.99 -9.45 38.86
N PRO A 249 8.46 -10.68 38.58
CA PRO A 249 9.15 -11.53 39.55
C PRO A 249 10.34 -10.86 40.24
N ASN A 250 10.72 -11.39 41.41
CA ASN A 250 11.81 -10.84 42.20
C ASN A 250 13.13 -10.86 41.40
N ILE A 251 13.74 -9.67 41.25
CA ILE A 251 15.02 -9.43 40.56
C ILE A 251 16.20 -10.06 41.30
N SER A 252 16.05 -10.43 42.56
CA SER A 252 17.09 -11.13 43.33
C SER A 252 17.44 -12.50 42.72
N ASP A 253 16.53 -13.08 41.95
CA ASP A 253 16.82 -14.27 41.14
C ASP A 253 17.68 -13.88 39.90
N PRO A 254 18.87 -14.47 39.71
CA PRO A 254 19.76 -14.17 38.59
C PRO A 254 19.12 -14.29 37.20
N ASP A 255 18.11 -15.14 37.05
CA ASP A 255 17.42 -15.30 35.76
C ASP A 255 16.48 -14.12 35.46
N ASN A 256 15.85 -13.56 36.49
CA ASN A 256 14.97 -12.39 36.40
C ASN A 256 15.74 -11.05 36.37
N ALA A 257 16.98 -11.02 36.87
CA ALA A 257 17.80 -9.82 36.87
C ALA A 257 18.21 -9.34 35.46
N ARG A 258 18.21 -10.23 34.46
CA ARG A 258 18.68 -9.88 33.11
C ARG A 258 17.69 -8.94 32.43
N LEU A 259 18.16 -7.77 31.98
CA LEU A 259 17.37 -6.79 31.21
C LEU A 259 16.57 -7.41 30.05
N ARG A 260 17.18 -8.36 29.33
CA ARG A 260 16.50 -9.09 28.25
C ARG A 260 15.30 -9.88 28.74
N HIS A 261 15.41 -10.53 29.90
CA HIS A 261 14.32 -11.30 30.48
C HIS A 261 13.20 -10.37 30.95
N GLN A 262 13.55 -9.27 31.64
CA GLN A 262 12.60 -8.23 32.06
C GLN A 262 11.76 -7.71 30.89
N TYR A 263 12.41 -7.36 29.77
CA TYR A 263 11.72 -6.87 28.58
C TYR A 263 10.85 -7.94 27.93
N LEU A 264 11.38 -9.14 27.70
CA LEU A 264 10.63 -10.21 27.02
C LEU A 264 9.42 -10.67 27.83
N TYR A 265 9.54 -10.77 29.15
CA TYR A 265 8.44 -11.12 30.04
C TYR A 265 7.35 -10.04 30.01
N SER A 266 7.73 -8.77 30.15
CA SER A 266 6.78 -7.64 30.14
C SER A 266 6.08 -7.51 28.77
N PHE A 267 6.80 -7.77 27.69
CA PHE A 267 6.25 -7.80 26.33
C PHE A 267 5.29 -8.96 26.13
N TYR A 268 5.62 -10.15 26.66
CA TYR A 268 4.73 -11.32 26.66
C TYR A 268 3.44 -11.04 27.43
N PHE A 269 3.54 -10.52 28.66
CA PHE A 269 2.39 -10.13 29.48
C PHE A 269 1.47 -9.15 28.74
N SER A 270 2.06 -8.11 28.15
CA SER A 270 1.31 -7.10 27.39
C SER A 270 0.70 -7.63 26.10
N THR A 271 1.36 -8.58 25.44
CA THR A 271 0.82 -9.24 24.25
C THR A 271 -0.46 -10.00 24.60
N LEU A 272 -0.48 -10.74 25.72
CA LEU A 272 -1.66 -11.49 26.16
C LEU A 272 -2.87 -10.61 26.50
N ILE A 273 -2.62 -9.45 27.12
CA ILE A 273 -3.66 -8.46 27.40
C ILE A 273 -4.19 -7.87 26.09
N LEU A 274 -3.29 -7.38 25.23
CA LEU A 274 -3.67 -6.70 24.00
C LEU A 274 -4.31 -7.64 22.96
N SER A 275 -3.99 -8.93 23.01
CA SER A 275 -4.64 -9.97 22.21
C SER A 275 -5.91 -10.54 22.85
N THR A 276 -6.34 -10.02 24.02
CA THR A 276 -7.53 -10.45 24.76
C THR A 276 -7.57 -11.93 25.17
N ILE A 277 -6.42 -12.62 25.21
CA ILE A 277 -6.33 -14.04 25.63
C ILE A 277 -6.48 -14.15 27.15
N GLY A 278 -5.98 -13.16 27.90
CA GLY A 278 -6.28 -12.99 29.33
C GLY A 278 -5.66 -14.02 30.28
N ASN A 279 -4.75 -14.89 29.82
CA ASN A 279 -4.04 -15.87 30.65
C ASN A 279 -2.88 -15.22 31.45
N ILE A 280 -3.22 -14.24 32.27
CA ILE A 280 -2.28 -13.52 33.15
C ILE A 280 -2.57 -13.84 34.62
N PRO A 281 -1.58 -13.69 35.53
CA PRO A 281 -1.84 -13.75 36.96
C PRO A 281 -2.94 -12.76 37.35
N LYS A 282 -3.72 -13.08 38.38
CA LYS A 282 -4.80 -12.21 38.83
C LYS A 282 -4.22 -11.02 39.61
N PRO A 283 -4.67 -9.78 39.35
CA PRO A 283 -4.30 -8.65 40.17
C PRO A 283 -4.82 -8.84 41.60
N VAL A 284 -4.07 -8.34 42.57
CA VAL A 284 -4.33 -8.44 44.01
C VAL A 284 -4.66 -7.07 44.58
N ARG A 285 -4.01 -6.00 44.09
CA ARG A 285 -4.11 -4.64 44.64
C ARG A 285 -5.01 -3.74 43.78
N GLU A 286 -5.59 -2.70 44.39
CA GLU A 286 -6.52 -1.79 43.70
C GLU A 286 -5.87 -1.08 42.51
N GLU A 287 -4.60 -0.68 42.63
CA GLU A 287 -3.82 -0.08 41.56
C GLU A 287 -3.62 -1.02 40.37
N GLU A 288 -3.46 -2.32 40.61
CA GLU A 288 -3.32 -3.35 39.58
C GLU A 288 -4.65 -3.62 38.89
N PHE A 289 -5.74 -3.68 39.66
CA PHE A 289 -7.09 -3.78 39.11
C PHE A 289 -7.41 -2.60 38.19
N LEU A 290 -7.10 -1.37 38.62
CA LEU A 290 -7.33 -0.18 37.80
C LEU A 290 -6.50 -0.23 36.51
N PHE A 291 -5.23 -0.60 36.60
CA PHE A 291 -4.35 -0.76 35.45
C PHE A 291 -4.90 -1.80 34.46
N VAL A 292 -5.21 -3.01 34.92
CA VAL A 292 -5.75 -4.09 34.07
C VAL A 292 -7.09 -3.69 33.45
N MET A 293 -7.99 -3.02 34.18
CA MET A 293 -9.27 -2.55 33.65
C MET A 293 -9.10 -1.55 32.51
N VAL A 294 -8.22 -0.55 32.70
CA VAL A 294 -7.94 0.47 31.68
C VAL A 294 -7.25 -0.16 30.47
N ASP A 295 -6.23 -0.98 30.70
CA ASP A 295 -5.51 -1.69 29.63
C ASP A 295 -6.46 -2.59 28.82
N PHE A 296 -7.37 -3.32 29.49
CA PHE A 296 -8.31 -4.20 28.80
C PHE A 296 -9.31 -3.41 27.94
N LEU A 297 -9.80 -2.26 28.41
CA LEU A 297 -10.68 -1.40 27.61
C LEU A 297 -9.96 -0.86 26.37
N ILE A 298 -8.73 -0.38 26.53
CA ILE A 298 -7.89 0.09 25.41
C ILE A 298 -7.59 -1.07 24.46
N ALA A 299 -7.25 -2.25 24.98
CA ALA A 299 -6.95 -3.44 24.21
C ALA A 299 -8.10 -3.86 23.30
N VAL A 300 -9.33 -3.93 23.82
CA VAL A 300 -10.51 -4.30 23.03
C VAL A 300 -10.75 -3.31 21.89
N LEU A 301 -10.61 -2.00 22.14
CA LEU A 301 -10.76 -0.97 21.11
C LEU A 301 -9.68 -1.05 20.03
N VAL A 302 -8.41 -1.21 20.43
CA VAL A 302 -7.27 -1.34 19.51
C VAL A 302 -7.41 -2.61 18.67
N PHE A 303 -7.70 -3.75 19.30
CA PHE A 303 -7.88 -5.04 18.64
C PHE A 303 -9.04 -5.00 17.62
N ALA A 304 -10.21 -4.49 18.02
CA ALA A 304 -11.36 -4.34 17.14
C ALA A 304 -11.06 -3.44 15.94
N SER A 305 -10.36 -2.32 16.16
CA SER A 305 -9.96 -1.39 15.09
C SER A 305 -9.01 -2.03 14.09
N ILE A 306 -8.07 -2.87 14.55
CA ILE A 306 -7.12 -3.58 13.68
C ILE A 306 -7.84 -4.63 12.84
N VAL A 307 -8.66 -5.47 13.47
CA VAL A 307 -9.42 -6.51 12.78
C VAL A 307 -10.37 -5.90 11.74
N GLY A 308 -11.09 -4.82 12.09
CA GLY A 308 -11.98 -4.13 11.15
C GLY A 308 -11.23 -3.50 9.96
N ASN A 309 -10.05 -2.92 10.19
CA ASN A 309 -9.21 -2.41 9.10
C ASN A 309 -8.70 -3.53 8.19
N MET A 310 -8.31 -4.68 8.75
CA MET A 310 -7.87 -5.84 7.97
C MET A 310 -9.02 -6.43 7.14
N GLU A 311 -10.20 -6.58 7.73
CA GLU A 311 -11.40 -7.05 7.05
C GLU A 311 -11.78 -6.14 5.87
N SER A 312 -11.76 -4.81 6.07
CA SER A 312 -12.04 -3.83 5.01
C SER A 312 -11.07 -3.98 3.82
N ILE A 313 -9.78 -4.20 4.09
CA ILE A 313 -8.77 -4.41 3.03
C ILE A 313 -9.06 -5.70 2.26
N ILE A 314 -9.33 -6.80 2.96
CA ILE A 314 -9.62 -8.10 2.35
C ILE A 314 -10.90 -8.00 1.50
N SER A 315 -11.96 -7.38 2.04
CA SER A 315 -13.20 -7.15 1.32
C SER A 315 -12.99 -6.31 0.06
N ASN A 316 -12.18 -5.25 0.12
CA ASN A 316 -11.88 -4.41 -1.03
C ASN A 316 -11.05 -5.15 -2.10
N LEU A 317 -10.12 -6.01 -1.69
CA LEU A 317 -9.35 -6.86 -2.61
C LEU A 317 -10.24 -7.88 -3.32
N ASP A 318 -11.13 -8.54 -2.57
CA ASP A 318 -12.09 -9.49 -3.12
C ASP A 318 -13.09 -8.80 -4.06
N LYS A 319 -13.62 -7.63 -3.67
CA LYS A 319 -14.46 -6.79 -4.55
C LYS A 319 -13.73 -6.39 -5.83
N ALA A 320 -12.47 -5.97 -5.75
CA ALA A 320 -11.68 -5.64 -6.92
C ALA A 320 -11.50 -6.86 -7.84
N ALA A 321 -11.19 -8.03 -7.28
CA ALA A 321 -11.07 -9.28 -8.04
C ALA A 321 -12.39 -9.66 -8.74
N ARG A 322 -13.53 -9.49 -8.05
CA ARG A 322 -14.88 -9.74 -8.59
C ARG A 322 -15.36 -8.67 -9.58
N SER A 323 -14.87 -7.43 -9.49
CA SER A 323 -15.26 -6.37 -10.44
C SER A 323 -14.73 -6.59 -11.86
N VAL A 324 -13.67 -7.39 -12.00
CA VAL A 324 -13.04 -7.68 -13.29
C VAL A 324 -13.76 -8.82 -14.02
N PHE A 325 -14.40 -9.73 -13.30
CA PHE A 325 -15.07 -10.90 -13.87
C PHE A 325 -16.47 -11.03 -13.30
N PRO A 326 -17.52 -11.06 -14.14
CA PRO A 326 -18.87 -11.28 -13.66
C PRO A 326 -18.92 -12.57 -12.84
N ASP A 327 -19.65 -12.53 -11.72
CA ASP A 327 -19.74 -13.66 -10.82
C ASP A 327 -20.31 -14.86 -11.58
N HIS A 328 -19.45 -15.86 -11.81
CA HIS A 328 -19.81 -17.09 -12.49
C HIS A 328 -21.01 -17.77 -11.78
N GLN A 329 -21.17 -17.55 -10.47
CA GLN A 329 -22.31 -18.08 -9.73
C GLN A 329 -23.62 -17.40 -10.17
N LEU A 330 -23.65 -16.08 -10.28
CA LEU A 330 -24.83 -15.34 -10.75
C LEU A 330 -25.28 -15.77 -12.15
N ILE A 331 -24.34 -15.93 -13.09
CA ILE A 331 -24.66 -16.38 -14.45
C ILE A 331 -25.21 -17.81 -14.41
N ARG A 332 -24.58 -18.70 -13.64
CA ARG A 332 -25.02 -20.09 -13.52
C ARG A 332 -26.40 -20.20 -12.87
N ASP A 333 -26.69 -19.40 -11.87
CA ASP A 333 -27.97 -19.37 -11.17
C ASP A 333 -29.08 -18.83 -12.09
N TYR A 334 -28.78 -17.80 -12.89
CA TYR A 334 -29.70 -17.31 -13.92
C TYR A 334 -30.03 -18.41 -14.96
N LEU A 335 -29.02 -19.09 -15.51
CA LEU A 335 -29.22 -20.14 -16.51
C LEU A 335 -30.01 -21.33 -15.96
N ARG A 336 -29.80 -21.68 -14.69
CA ARG A 336 -30.58 -22.70 -13.98
C ARG A 336 -32.02 -22.24 -13.79
N SER A 337 -32.25 -20.99 -13.40
CA SER A 337 -33.60 -20.44 -13.22
C SER A 337 -34.42 -20.46 -14.52
N GLN A 338 -33.74 -20.24 -15.66
CA GLN A 338 -34.34 -20.26 -17.00
C GLN A 338 -34.39 -21.67 -17.64
N ARG A 339 -33.97 -22.72 -16.93
CA ARG A 339 -33.95 -24.12 -17.42
C ARG A 339 -33.28 -24.30 -18.78
N VAL A 340 -32.18 -23.58 -19.00
CA VAL A 340 -31.39 -23.67 -20.24
C VAL A 340 -30.75 -25.07 -20.37
N ASN A 341 -30.62 -25.59 -21.60
CA ASN A 341 -29.98 -26.89 -21.86
C ASN A 341 -28.57 -26.97 -21.25
N SER A 342 -28.19 -28.14 -20.72
CA SER A 342 -26.90 -28.40 -20.07
C SER A 342 -25.71 -28.12 -21.00
N GLU A 343 -25.84 -28.39 -22.30
CA GLU A 343 -24.81 -28.08 -23.30
C GLU A 343 -24.51 -26.58 -23.38
N LEU A 344 -25.56 -25.74 -23.42
CA LEU A 344 -25.38 -24.29 -23.45
C LEU A 344 -24.88 -23.75 -22.11
N GLN A 345 -25.29 -24.35 -20.98
CA GLN A 345 -24.75 -24.01 -19.66
C GLN A 345 -23.25 -24.29 -19.57
N GLN A 346 -22.80 -25.43 -20.10
CA GLN A 346 -21.40 -25.81 -20.15
C GLN A 346 -20.61 -24.81 -21.02
N ARG A 347 -21.12 -24.49 -22.22
CA ARG A 347 -20.49 -23.51 -23.12
C ARG A 347 -20.33 -22.12 -22.49
N VAL A 348 -21.35 -21.63 -21.78
CA VAL A 348 -21.27 -20.31 -21.09
C VAL A 348 -20.29 -20.36 -19.92
N THR A 349 -20.22 -21.48 -19.20
CA THR A 349 -19.24 -21.71 -18.14
C THR A 349 -17.81 -21.69 -18.70
N ASP A 350 -17.57 -22.43 -19.78
CA ASP A 350 -16.26 -22.52 -20.43
C ASP A 350 -15.84 -21.17 -21.02
N TRP A 351 -16.75 -20.44 -21.68
CA TRP A 351 -16.51 -19.07 -22.15
C TRP A 351 -16.16 -18.13 -20.98
N SER A 352 -16.91 -18.20 -19.87
CA SER A 352 -16.65 -17.35 -18.70
C SER A 352 -15.30 -17.67 -18.05
N GLN A 353 -14.90 -18.94 -17.97
CA GLN A 353 -13.59 -19.35 -17.47
C GLN A 353 -12.47 -18.94 -18.42
N HIS A 354 -12.68 -19.07 -19.73
CA HIS A 354 -11.75 -18.61 -20.75
C HIS A 354 -11.54 -17.09 -20.64
N LEU A 355 -12.61 -16.32 -20.49
CA LEU A 355 -12.56 -14.87 -20.25
C LEU A 355 -11.79 -14.54 -18.97
N HIS A 356 -11.94 -15.36 -17.92
CA HIS A 356 -11.19 -15.23 -16.67
C HIS A 356 -9.69 -15.46 -16.83
N LEU A 357 -9.29 -16.44 -17.64
CA LEU A 357 -7.89 -16.75 -17.93
C LEU A 357 -7.22 -15.64 -18.77
N TYR A 358 -7.98 -15.02 -19.69
CA TYR A 358 -7.44 -14.02 -20.61
C TYR A 358 -7.35 -12.59 -20.03
N LYS A 359 -7.82 -12.34 -18.80
CA LYS A 359 -7.63 -11.18 -17.88
C LYS A 359 -7.57 -9.72 -18.42
N LYS A 360 -7.61 -9.48 -19.73
CA LYS A 360 -7.16 -8.22 -20.35
C LYS A 360 -8.28 -7.29 -20.78
N VAL A 361 -9.52 -7.75 -20.95
CA VAL A 361 -10.41 -7.11 -21.94
C VAL A 361 -11.66 -6.42 -21.39
N THR A 362 -12.14 -6.75 -20.19
CA THR A 362 -13.51 -6.33 -19.82
C THR A 362 -13.64 -4.89 -19.30
N ASN A 363 -12.61 -4.31 -18.66
CA ASN A 363 -12.73 -2.98 -18.02
C ASN A 363 -11.83 -1.88 -18.57
N GLU A 364 -11.12 -2.08 -19.68
CA GLU A 364 -10.25 -1.04 -20.25
C GLU A 364 -11.04 0.26 -20.51
N ARG A 365 -12.24 0.16 -21.08
CA ARG A 365 -13.09 1.32 -21.38
C ARG A 365 -13.54 2.08 -20.13
N GLN A 366 -13.90 1.38 -19.06
CA GLN A 366 -14.30 2.00 -17.80
C GLN A 366 -13.11 2.68 -17.12
N ILE A 367 -11.93 2.06 -17.15
CA ILE A 367 -10.70 2.64 -16.60
C ILE A 367 -10.29 3.88 -17.39
N LEU A 368 -10.35 3.81 -18.73
CA LEU A 368 -10.01 4.91 -19.62
C LEU A 368 -10.96 6.11 -19.45
N GLN A 369 -12.21 5.91 -19.04
CA GLN A 369 -13.17 6.99 -18.74
C GLN A 369 -12.84 7.76 -17.45
N LEU A 370 -12.00 7.22 -16.56
CA LEU A 370 -11.54 7.94 -15.35
C LEU A 370 -10.45 8.97 -15.67
N LEU A 371 -9.86 8.89 -16.86
CA LEU A 371 -8.81 9.79 -17.31
C LEU A 371 -9.42 10.98 -18.06
N PRO A 372 -8.85 12.19 -17.91
CA PRO A 372 -9.16 13.31 -18.81
C PRO A 372 -8.93 12.93 -20.27
N ASP A 373 -9.76 13.44 -21.19
CA ASP A 373 -9.77 13.09 -22.63
C ASP A 373 -8.39 13.08 -23.28
N LYS A 374 -7.53 14.04 -22.90
CA LYS A 374 -6.16 14.13 -23.42
C LYS A 374 -5.29 12.94 -22.99
N LEU A 375 -5.32 12.59 -21.69
CA LEU A 375 -4.56 11.46 -21.16
C LEU A 375 -5.13 10.13 -21.63
N GLN A 376 -6.46 10.05 -21.79
CA GLN A 376 -7.12 8.90 -22.39
C GLN A 376 -6.57 8.64 -23.79
N ALA A 377 -6.57 9.66 -24.65
CA ALA A 377 -6.06 9.55 -26.01
C ALA A 377 -4.58 9.14 -26.09
N GLU A 378 -3.74 9.68 -25.20
CA GLU A 378 -2.31 9.33 -25.11
C GLU A 378 -2.11 7.86 -24.70
N VAL A 379 -2.83 7.39 -23.67
CA VAL A 379 -2.73 5.99 -23.20
C VAL A 379 -3.25 5.02 -24.25
N THR A 380 -4.43 5.26 -24.83
CA THR A 380 -5.01 4.37 -25.84
C THR A 380 -4.11 4.29 -27.07
N ALA A 381 -3.53 5.42 -27.51
CA ALA A 381 -2.54 5.43 -28.59
C ALA A 381 -1.30 4.59 -28.24
N CYS A 382 -0.74 4.72 -27.04
CA CYS A 382 0.43 3.95 -26.65
C CYS A 382 0.18 2.43 -26.66
N VAL A 383 -1.02 1.98 -26.30
CA VAL A 383 -1.37 0.55 -26.21
C VAL A 383 -1.67 -0.05 -27.58
N HIS A 384 -2.48 0.62 -28.40
CA HIS A 384 -3.08 0.01 -29.60
C HIS A 384 -2.44 0.44 -30.93
N LEU A 385 -1.64 1.52 -30.96
CA LEU A 385 -1.04 2.03 -32.19
C LEU A 385 -0.06 1.03 -32.83
N GLN A 386 0.68 0.26 -32.02
CA GLN A 386 1.58 -0.77 -32.54
C GLN A 386 0.82 -1.90 -33.25
N THR A 387 -0.35 -2.29 -32.75
CA THR A 387 -1.20 -3.30 -33.38
C THR A 387 -1.72 -2.79 -34.72
N LEU A 388 -2.23 -1.55 -34.77
CA LEU A 388 -2.72 -0.96 -36.02
C LEU A 388 -1.63 -0.79 -37.08
N ARG A 389 -0.40 -0.42 -36.69
CA ARG A 389 0.72 -0.28 -37.64
C ARG A 389 1.15 -1.59 -38.30
N LYS A 390 0.90 -2.74 -37.66
CA LYS A 390 1.20 -4.06 -38.26
C LYS A 390 0.22 -4.42 -39.37
N VAL A 391 -0.98 -3.86 -39.33
CA VAL A 391 -2.03 -4.11 -40.32
C VAL A 391 -1.66 -3.41 -41.63
N GLN A 392 -1.50 -4.17 -42.71
CA GLN A 392 -1.07 -3.66 -44.02
C GLN A 392 -1.95 -2.51 -44.53
N LEU A 393 -3.27 -2.58 -44.30
CA LEU A 393 -4.24 -1.55 -44.72
C LEU A 393 -3.91 -0.15 -44.18
N PHE A 394 -3.32 -0.06 -42.98
CA PHE A 394 -3.12 1.19 -42.26
C PHE A 394 -1.67 1.69 -42.28
N GLN A 395 -0.76 1.00 -42.97
CA GLN A 395 0.67 1.38 -43.03
C GLN A 395 0.90 2.73 -43.72
N SER A 396 0.05 3.07 -44.70
CA SER A 396 0.15 4.31 -45.49
C SER A 396 -0.71 5.46 -44.92
N CYS A 397 -1.38 5.25 -43.78
CA CYS A 397 -2.25 6.28 -43.19
C CYS A 397 -1.46 7.27 -42.33
N ASP A 398 -1.87 8.54 -42.36
CA ASP A 398 -1.31 9.57 -41.47
C ASP A 398 -1.57 9.22 -39.99
N GLN A 399 -0.63 9.60 -39.13
CA GLN A 399 -0.66 9.31 -37.69
C GLN A 399 -1.93 9.87 -37.03
N ARG A 400 -2.44 11.01 -37.50
CA ARG A 400 -3.70 11.60 -36.98
C ARG A 400 -4.91 10.69 -37.20
N VAL A 401 -4.99 10.03 -38.36
CA VAL A 401 -6.06 9.08 -38.68
C VAL A 401 -5.95 7.84 -37.80
N LEU A 402 -4.72 7.33 -37.62
CA LEU A 402 -4.47 6.19 -36.73
C LEU A 402 -4.90 6.50 -35.29
N HIS A 403 -4.58 7.69 -34.75
CA HIS A 403 -5.01 8.10 -33.42
C HIS A 403 -6.55 8.13 -33.28
N GLN A 404 -7.27 8.62 -34.30
CA GLN A 404 -8.74 8.62 -34.28
C GLN A 404 -9.33 7.21 -34.34
N LEU A 405 -8.73 6.32 -35.13
CA LEU A 405 -9.15 4.91 -35.23
C LEU A 405 -8.91 4.16 -33.92
N VAL A 406 -7.76 4.38 -33.28
CA VAL A 406 -7.43 3.77 -31.98
C VAL A 406 -8.50 4.05 -30.93
N MET A 407 -9.03 5.28 -30.87
CA MET A 407 -10.08 5.67 -29.93
C MET A 407 -11.44 4.99 -30.20
N ARG A 408 -11.61 4.37 -31.37
CA ARG A 408 -12.85 3.68 -31.78
C ARG A 408 -12.73 2.15 -31.75
N LEU A 409 -11.52 1.61 -31.54
CA LEU A 409 -11.32 0.17 -31.38
C LEU A 409 -12.07 -0.35 -30.16
N GLN A 410 -12.74 -1.49 -30.32
CA GLN A 410 -13.40 -2.20 -29.24
C GLN A 410 -12.86 -3.63 -29.19
N PRO A 411 -12.23 -4.04 -28.09
CA PRO A 411 -11.71 -5.40 -27.99
C PRO A 411 -12.88 -6.39 -27.84
N GLN A 412 -12.80 -7.51 -28.57
CA GLN A 412 -13.76 -8.62 -28.51
C GLN A 412 -13.00 -9.94 -28.35
N VAL A 413 -13.57 -10.89 -27.62
CA VAL A 413 -12.99 -12.21 -27.34
C VAL A 413 -13.98 -13.28 -27.79
N PHE A 414 -13.48 -14.27 -28.53
CA PHE A 414 -14.24 -15.41 -29.03
C PHE A 414 -13.64 -16.71 -28.47
N SER A 415 -14.48 -17.71 -28.18
CA SER A 415 -14.00 -19.01 -27.71
C SER A 415 -13.53 -19.87 -28.89
N PRO A 416 -12.66 -20.87 -28.66
CA PRO A 416 -12.33 -21.86 -29.68
C PRO A 416 -13.60 -22.52 -30.25
N GLY A 417 -13.72 -22.50 -31.58
CA GLY A 417 -14.89 -23.06 -32.30
C GLY A 417 -16.08 -22.09 -32.46
N ASP A 418 -16.03 -20.90 -31.86
CA ASP A 418 -17.04 -19.87 -32.13
C ASP A 418 -16.84 -19.27 -33.53
N TYR A 419 -17.96 -19.05 -34.23
CA TYR A 419 -17.96 -18.35 -35.51
C TYR A 419 -18.03 -16.85 -35.26
N VAL A 420 -17.04 -16.10 -35.76
CA VAL A 420 -17.01 -14.63 -35.62
C VAL A 420 -18.05 -13.96 -36.53
N CYS A 421 -18.18 -14.45 -37.76
CA CYS A 421 -19.22 -14.04 -38.71
C CYS A 421 -19.54 -15.20 -39.65
N ARG A 422 -20.76 -15.22 -40.19
CA ARG A 422 -21.22 -16.20 -41.16
C ARG A 422 -21.54 -15.55 -42.50
N LYS A 423 -21.50 -16.34 -43.57
CA LYS A 423 -21.91 -15.90 -44.90
C LYS A 423 -23.39 -15.48 -44.86
N GLY A 424 -23.68 -14.28 -45.35
CA GLY A 424 -25.02 -13.68 -45.31
C GLY A 424 -25.28 -12.79 -44.09
N ASP A 425 -24.37 -12.74 -43.11
CA ASP A 425 -24.48 -11.79 -42.00
C ASP A 425 -24.25 -10.35 -42.50
N ILE A 426 -24.98 -9.40 -41.92
CA ILE A 426 -24.78 -7.98 -42.20
C ILE A 426 -23.47 -7.52 -41.56
N GLY A 427 -22.45 -7.29 -42.38
CA GLY A 427 -21.18 -6.76 -41.91
C GLY A 427 -21.30 -5.30 -41.46
N ARG A 428 -21.14 -5.04 -40.15
CA ARG A 428 -21.16 -3.68 -39.55
C ARG A 428 -19.81 -3.22 -39.03
N ALA A 429 -18.81 -4.10 -39.04
CA ALA A 429 -17.51 -3.88 -38.45
C ALA A 429 -16.42 -4.62 -39.24
N MET A 430 -15.22 -4.06 -39.22
CA MET A 430 -13.97 -4.73 -39.58
C MET A 430 -13.36 -5.27 -38.29
N TYR A 431 -12.71 -6.42 -38.41
CA TYR A 431 -12.03 -7.08 -37.32
C TYR A 431 -10.53 -7.15 -37.62
N ILE A 432 -9.73 -6.99 -36.56
CA ILE A 432 -8.27 -7.08 -36.62
C ILE A 432 -7.88 -8.17 -35.63
N VAL A 433 -7.11 -9.15 -36.09
CA VAL A 433 -6.63 -10.24 -35.25
C VAL A 433 -5.44 -9.73 -34.44
N GLN A 434 -5.61 -9.57 -33.13
CA GLN A 434 -4.53 -9.14 -32.24
C GLN A 434 -3.74 -10.34 -31.67
N ASP A 435 -4.46 -11.38 -31.24
CA ASP A 435 -3.91 -12.59 -30.63
C ASP A 435 -4.80 -13.78 -31.01
N GLY A 436 -4.21 -14.95 -31.20
CA GLY A 436 -4.90 -16.15 -31.70
C GLY A 436 -4.86 -16.34 -33.22
N ARG A 437 -5.62 -17.32 -33.69
CA ARG A 437 -5.74 -17.72 -35.10
C ARG A 437 -7.20 -17.95 -35.46
N LEU A 438 -7.60 -17.50 -36.65
CA LEU A 438 -8.93 -17.75 -37.20
C LEU A 438 -8.79 -18.60 -38.46
N ALA A 439 -9.66 -19.60 -38.62
CA ALA A 439 -9.77 -20.36 -39.86
C ALA A 439 -10.99 -19.88 -40.64
N VAL A 440 -10.78 -19.54 -41.92
CA VAL A 440 -11.86 -19.29 -42.87
C VAL A 440 -12.31 -20.64 -43.40
N VAL A 441 -13.55 -21.02 -43.11
CA VAL A 441 -14.14 -22.30 -43.54
C VAL A 441 -15.22 -22.07 -44.59
N THR A 442 -15.45 -23.07 -45.45
CA THR A 442 -16.59 -23.08 -46.38
C THR A 442 -17.92 -23.25 -45.64
N ASP A 443 -19.03 -23.12 -46.38
CA ASP A 443 -20.39 -23.27 -45.86
C ASP A 443 -20.61 -24.63 -45.14
N ASP A 444 -19.85 -25.65 -45.50
CA ASP A 444 -19.89 -27.00 -44.90
C ASP A 444 -19.16 -27.09 -43.54
N GLY A 445 -18.42 -26.04 -43.15
CA GLY A 445 -17.65 -25.99 -41.90
C GLY A 445 -16.41 -26.90 -41.84
N LEU A 446 -16.19 -27.71 -42.87
CA LEU A 446 -15.16 -28.76 -42.91
C LEU A 446 -13.89 -28.35 -43.67
N THR A 447 -14.02 -27.68 -44.81
CA THR A 447 -12.85 -27.28 -45.61
C THR A 447 -12.34 -25.91 -45.22
N GLN A 448 -11.08 -25.84 -44.80
CA GLN A 448 -10.37 -24.60 -44.46
C GLN A 448 -9.77 -23.96 -45.72
N LEU A 449 -10.14 -22.71 -46.00
CA LEU A 449 -9.68 -21.94 -47.15
C LEU A 449 -8.44 -21.11 -46.83
N ALA A 450 -8.39 -20.53 -45.62
CA ALA A 450 -7.30 -19.67 -45.18
C ALA A 450 -7.21 -19.65 -43.66
N VAL A 451 -6.03 -19.34 -43.14
CA VAL A 451 -5.78 -19.10 -41.71
C VAL A 451 -5.30 -17.67 -41.53
N LEU A 452 -6.01 -16.90 -40.71
CA LEU A 452 -5.64 -15.54 -40.34
C LEU A 452 -4.93 -15.57 -38.98
N GLU A 453 -3.73 -15.00 -38.95
CA GLU A 453 -2.91 -14.87 -37.75
C GLU A 453 -2.89 -13.42 -37.23
N ALA A 454 -2.22 -13.20 -36.11
CA ALA A 454 -2.07 -11.88 -35.52
C ALA A 454 -1.49 -10.85 -36.52
N GLY A 455 -2.16 -9.71 -36.66
CA GLY A 455 -1.85 -8.65 -37.62
C GLY A 455 -2.66 -8.73 -38.93
N ASN A 456 -3.32 -9.86 -39.22
CA ASN A 456 -4.29 -9.93 -40.29
C ASN A 456 -5.63 -9.28 -39.88
N TYR A 457 -6.43 -8.93 -40.89
CA TYR A 457 -7.73 -8.27 -40.73
C TYR A 457 -8.74 -8.88 -41.70
N PHE A 458 -10.03 -8.68 -41.43
CA PHE A 458 -11.14 -9.11 -42.30
C PHE A 458 -12.39 -8.25 -42.06
N GLY A 459 -13.37 -8.34 -42.96
CA GLY A 459 -14.63 -7.58 -42.89
C GLY A 459 -14.51 -6.15 -43.43
N GLU A 460 -13.40 -5.82 -44.08
CA GLU A 460 -13.13 -4.54 -44.73
C GLU A 460 -14.10 -4.24 -45.88
N ILE A 461 -14.52 -5.27 -46.61
CA ILE A 461 -15.45 -5.16 -47.75
C ILE A 461 -16.82 -4.65 -47.29
N SER A 462 -17.21 -4.96 -46.06
CA SER A 462 -18.49 -4.53 -45.49
C SER A 462 -18.49 -3.05 -45.06
N ILE A 463 -17.31 -2.46 -44.81
CA ILE A 463 -17.16 -1.05 -44.42
C ILE A 463 -16.83 -0.17 -45.62
N LEU A 464 -15.94 -0.64 -46.47
CA LEU A 464 -15.59 0.03 -47.71
C LEU A 464 -16.71 -0.26 -48.68
N ASN A 465 -17.61 0.71 -48.84
CA ASN A 465 -18.77 0.65 -49.74
C ASN A 465 -18.29 0.62 -51.21
N ILE A 466 -17.63 -0.47 -51.61
CA ILE A 466 -17.04 -0.65 -52.93
C ILE A 466 -18.21 -0.90 -53.89
N ALA A 467 -18.37 0.02 -54.85
CA ALA A 467 -19.38 -0.08 -55.88
C ALA A 467 -19.22 -1.39 -56.66
N GLY A 468 -20.11 -2.35 -56.44
CA GLY A 468 -20.09 -3.66 -57.13
C GLY A 468 -20.57 -4.85 -56.29
N SER A 469 -20.73 -4.71 -54.98
CA SER A 469 -21.30 -5.77 -54.13
C SER A 469 -22.69 -5.36 -53.64
N LYS A 470 -23.73 -5.76 -54.38
CA LYS A 470 -25.12 -5.83 -53.92
C LYS A 470 -25.69 -7.19 -54.27
#